data_AF-A0ABD1E2J7-F1
#
_entry.id   AF-A0ABD1E2J7-F1
#
_cell.length_a   1.000
_cell.length_b   1.000
_cell.length_c   1.000
_cell.angle_alpha   90.00
_cell.angle_beta   90.00
_cell.angle_gamma   90.00
#
_symmetry.space_group_name_H-M   'P 1'
#
loop_
_entity.id
_entity.type
_entity.pdbx_description
1 polymer ?
#
loop_
_entity_poly.entity_id
_entity_poly.type
_entity_poly.pdbx_seq_one_letter_code
_entity_poly.pdbx_strand_id
1 'polypeptide(L)'
;MSADIKVSGNDEELKYWKHLAEEYKEELERLQKESDEFMIESKQLEKEYECTIDQNERKIKELTISNNRAQNEVETLRIKLEMCYKDASNQQTEIDSLKNEKKQLLKRIVELEKCNDDLEQSKRILEGTMADFKQSLNTALEQNALLADEVDEKEGLQEKLKRAADEARDLKQELEIREKKSAPDNERFMNGFKSSTIDNRLKETETQTMPGKSKINRFNKAYKSLRSTFCRKKDV
;
A
#
# COMPACT_ATOMS: atom_id res chain seq x y z
N MET A 1 23.55 31.01 116.51
CA MET A 1 24.34 30.98 117.77
C MET A 1 25.13 32.28 117.81
N SER A 2 24.62 33.29 118.51
CA SER A 2 25.37 34.53 118.77
C SER A 2 26.39 34.26 119.86
N ALA A 3 27.67 34.38 119.53
CA ALA A 3 28.74 34.38 120.52
C ALA A 3 28.95 35.82 121.00
N ASP A 4 28.44 36.14 122.19
CA ASP A 4 28.79 37.37 122.90
C ASP A 4 30.24 37.26 123.40
N ILE A 5 31.18 37.86 122.66
CA ILE A 5 32.58 38.00 123.07
C ILE A 5 32.69 39.28 123.89
N LYS A 6 32.81 39.14 125.21
CA LYS A 6 33.04 40.25 126.13
C LYS A 6 34.53 40.60 126.13
N VAL A 7 34.92 41.56 125.29
CA VAL A 7 36.29 42.05 125.16
C VAL A 7 36.57 43.12 126.23
N SER A 8 37.67 43.00 126.99
CA SER A 8 37.98 43.86 128.13
C SER A 8 38.94 44.99 127.75
N GLY A 9 38.41 46.10 127.25
CA GLY A 9 39.13 47.36 127.04
C GLY A 9 38.72 48.04 125.73
N ASN A 10 38.42 49.35 125.76
CA ASN A 10 37.96 50.12 124.59
C ASN A 10 38.86 49.99 123.35
N ASP A 11 40.15 49.68 123.51
CA ASP A 11 41.11 49.55 122.40
C ASP A 11 41.07 48.16 121.72
N GLU A 12 40.67 47.11 122.45
CA GLU A 12 40.54 45.75 121.89
C GLU A 12 39.21 45.59 121.12
N GLU A 13 38.13 46.18 121.63
CA GLU A 13 36.83 46.22 120.91
C GLU A 13 36.94 47.04 119.61
N LEU A 14 37.66 48.17 119.65
CA LEU A 14 37.91 48.99 118.46
C LEU A 14 38.77 48.27 117.41
N LYS A 15 39.73 47.42 117.83
CA LYS A 15 40.50 46.55 116.93
C LYS A 15 39.63 45.44 116.32
N TYR A 16 38.75 44.83 117.11
CA TYR A 16 37.82 43.81 116.63
C TYR A 16 36.88 44.36 115.54
N TRP A 17 36.23 45.51 115.78
CA TRP A 17 35.34 46.12 114.78
C TRP A 17 36.08 46.60 113.54
N LYS A 18 37.33 47.08 113.67
CA LYS A 18 38.18 47.41 112.51
C LYS A 18 38.52 46.18 111.68
N HIS A 19 38.97 45.10 112.33
CA HIS A 19 39.26 43.84 111.65
C HIS A 19 38.03 43.28 110.93
N LEU A 20 36.88 43.27 111.61
CA LEU A 20 35.62 42.79 111.04
C LEU A 20 35.15 43.67 109.85
N ALA A 21 35.34 44.98 109.92
CA ALA A 21 35.06 45.89 108.80
C ALA A 21 36.01 45.66 107.62
N GLU A 22 37.29 45.38 107.89
CA GLU A 22 38.28 45.02 106.86
C GLU A 22 37.90 43.68 106.19
N GLU A 23 37.56 42.65 106.97
CA GLU A 23 37.10 41.34 106.45
C GLU A 23 35.85 41.48 105.58
N TYR A 24 34.82 42.22 106.03
CA TYR A 24 33.63 42.44 105.21
C TYR A 24 33.91 43.23 103.93
N LYS A 25 34.87 44.17 103.99
CA LYS A 25 35.29 44.91 102.80
C LYS A 25 36.02 44.00 101.81
N GLU A 26 36.95 43.18 102.28
CA GLU A 26 37.66 42.20 101.45
C GLU A 26 36.69 41.18 100.83
N GLU A 27 35.72 40.69 101.61
CA GLU A 27 34.68 39.78 101.12
C GLU A 27 33.80 40.45 100.05
N LEU A 28 33.40 41.71 100.26
CA LEU A 28 32.61 42.47 99.29
C LEU A 28 33.41 42.70 98.00
N GLU A 29 34.70 43.05 98.10
CA GLU A 29 35.59 43.21 96.94
C GLU A 29 35.78 41.88 96.20
N ARG A 30 35.89 40.76 96.91
CA ARG A 30 35.97 39.42 96.30
C ARG A 30 34.69 39.06 95.56
N LEU A 31 33.53 39.22 96.22
CA LEU A 31 32.24 38.91 95.62
C LEU A 31 31.93 39.82 94.43
N GLN A 32 32.36 41.08 94.48
CA GLN A 32 32.24 42.00 93.36
C GLN A 32 33.07 41.54 92.15
N LYS A 33 34.33 41.11 92.37
CA LYS A 33 35.16 40.55 91.30
C LYS A 33 34.54 39.28 90.70
N GLU A 34 34.07 38.36 91.55
CA GLU A 34 33.40 37.13 91.10
C GLU A 34 32.13 37.44 90.28
N SER A 35 31.33 38.42 90.73
CA SER A 35 30.16 38.88 89.99
C SER A 35 30.54 39.50 88.64
N ASP A 36 31.60 40.32 88.59
CA ASP A 36 32.07 40.92 87.33
C ASP A 36 32.58 39.85 86.35
N GLU A 37 33.33 38.85 86.85
CA GLU A 37 33.78 37.70 86.07
C GLU A 37 32.59 36.89 85.52
N PHE A 38 31.58 36.60 86.35
CA PHE A 38 30.37 35.90 85.93
C PHE A 38 29.59 36.67 84.85
N MET A 39 29.50 38.00 84.97
CA MET A 39 28.85 38.84 83.97
C MET A 39 29.62 38.84 82.64
N ILE A 40 30.96 38.83 82.69
CA ILE A 40 31.79 38.74 81.49
C ILE A 40 31.63 37.38 80.81
N GLU A 41 31.69 36.29 81.57
CA GLU A 41 31.52 34.93 81.05
C GLU A 41 30.14 34.72 80.44
N SER A 42 29.08 35.18 81.12
CA SER A 42 27.71 35.13 80.60
C SER A 42 27.59 35.89 79.28
N LYS A 43 28.18 37.09 79.18
CA LYS A 43 28.17 37.88 77.95
C LYS A 43 29.00 37.24 76.83
N GLN A 44 30.09 36.55 77.16
CA GLN A 44 30.86 35.81 76.17
C GLN A 44 30.04 34.63 75.63
N LEU A 45 29.39 33.88 76.52
CA LEU A 45 28.55 32.74 76.16
C LEU A 45 27.36 33.16 75.29
N GLU A 46 26.70 34.28 75.61
CA GLU A 46 25.65 34.87 74.78
C GLU A 46 26.14 35.15 73.35
N LYS A 47 27.33 35.76 73.19
CA LYS A 47 27.92 36.01 71.87
C LYS A 47 28.25 34.72 71.11
N GLU A 48 28.70 33.69 71.80
CA GLU A 48 28.96 32.38 71.19
C GLU A 48 27.66 31.73 70.69
N TYR A 49 26.58 31.83 71.45
CA TYR A 49 25.25 31.40 71.03
C TYR A 49 24.73 32.21 69.84
N GLU A 50 24.81 33.54 69.87
CA GLU A 50 24.42 34.41 68.75
C GLU A 50 25.20 34.04 67.48
N CYS A 51 26.51 33.85 67.57
CA CYS A 51 27.34 33.44 66.43
C CYS A 51 26.91 32.08 65.86
N THR A 52 26.60 31.12 66.75
CA THR A 52 26.15 29.78 66.34
C THR A 52 24.77 29.83 65.68
N ILE A 53 23.84 30.64 66.20
CA ILE A 53 22.52 30.86 65.61
C ILE A 53 22.68 31.46 64.22
N ASP A 54 23.47 32.53 64.07
CA ASP A 54 23.73 33.19 62.79
C ASP A 54 24.32 32.23 61.75
N GLN A 55 25.28 31.40 62.15
CA GLN A 55 25.88 30.39 61.27
C GLN A 55 24.85 29.35 60.82
N ASN A 56 24.02 28.86 61.75
CA ASN A 56 22.97 27.90 61.45
C ASN A 56 21.89 28.48 60.55
N GLU A 57 21.48 29.73 60.77
CA GLU A 57 20.52 30.42 59.89
C GLU A 57 21.06 30.58 58.47
N ARG A 58 22.34 30.95 58.31
CA ARG A 58 22.99 31.03 56.99
C ARG A 58 22.99 29.67 56.31
N LYS A 59 23.36 28.61 57.03
CA LYS A 59 23.36 27.24 56.51
C LYS A 59 21.96 26.78 56.09
N ILE A 60 20.92 27.09 56.88
CA ILE A 60 19.52 26.78 56.54
C ILE A 60 19.12 27.51 55.25
N LYS A 61 19.47 28.80 55.11
CA LYS A 61 19.18 29.58 53.91
C LYS A 61 19.87 28.99 52.67
N GLU A 62 21.15 28.64 52.77
CA GLU A 62 21.91 28.00 51.69
C GLU A 62 21.31 26.65 51.28
N LEU A 63 21.01 25.79 52.26
CA LEU A 63 20.39 24.49 52.02
C LEU A 63 19.00 24.64 51.39
N THR A 64 18.22 25.65 51.80
CA THR A 64 16.90 25.93 51.22
C THR A 64 17.03 26.35 49.75
N ILE A 65 17.98 27.22 49.42
CA ILE A 65 18.25 27.64 48.03
C ILE A 65 18.70 26.44 47.20
N SER A 66 19.60 25.61 47.73
CA SER A 66 20.10 24.40 47.05
C SER A 66 18.97 23.40 46.81
N ASN A 67 18.12 23.15 47.80
CA ASN A 67 16.96 22.27 47.68
C ASN A 67 15.97 22.76 46.62
N ASN A 68 15.65 24.06 46.62
CA ASN A 68 14.75 24.65 45.61
C ASN A 68 15.33 24.53 44.19
N ARG A 69 16.66 24.70 44.03
CA ARG A 69 17.34 24.50 42.74
C ARG A 69 17.23 23.04 42.28
N ALA A 70 17.51 22.09 43.16
CA ALA A 70 17.42 20.67 42.86
C ALA A 70 15.97 20.27 42.50
N GLN A 71 14.97 20.79 43.21
CA GLN A 71 13.56 20.55 42.91
C GLN A 71 13.17 21.07 41.51
N ASN A 72 13.60 22.28 41.14
CA ASN A 72 13.36 22.84 39.81
C ASN A 72 14.04 22.02 38.70
N GLU A 73 15.25 21.52 38.95
CA GLU A 73 15.96 20.67 38.00
C GLU A 73 15.24 19.33 37.81
N VAL A 74 14.80 18.69 38.90
CA VAL A 74 14.01 17.46 38.85
C VAL A 74 12.73 17.66 38.06
N GLU A 75 12.01 18.77 38.28
CA GLU A 75 10.79 19.06 37.54
C GLU A 75 11.06 19.29 36.05
N THR A 76 12.12 20.03 35.72
CA THR A 76 12.55 20.24 34.33
C THR A 76 12.90 18.93 33.65
N LEU A 77 13.60 18.03 34.34
CA LEU A 77 13.95 16.71 33.80
C LEU A 77 12.73 15.82 33.63
N ARG A 78 11.74 15.89 34.53
CA ARG A 78 10.47 15.16 34.39
C ARG A 78 9.71 15.60 33.15
N ILE A 79 9.57 16.90 32.92
CA ILE A 79 8.90 17.44 31.72
C ILE A 79 9.62 16.97 30.46
N LYS A 80 10.96 17.06 30.41
CA LYS A 80 11.74 16.58 29.26
C LYS A 80 11.55 15.08 29.03
N LEU A 81 11.53 14.28 30.09
CA LEU A 81 11.30 12.85 30.00
C LEU A 81 9.91 12.52 29.44
N GLU A 82 8.87 13.22 29.91
CA GLU A 82 7.51 13.07 29.40
C GLU A 82 7.40 13.44 27.91
N MET A 83 8.06 14.54 27.50
CA MET A 83 8.16 14.90 26.09
C MET A 83 8.85 13.81 25.26
N CYS A 84 9.98 13.27 25.74
CA CYS A 84 10.68 12.17 25.06
C CYS A 84 9.81 10.92 24.94
N TYR A 85 9.04 10.56 25.97
CA TYR A 85 8.11 9.42 25.89
C TYR A 85 6.99 9.64 24.88
N LYS A 86 6.44 10.86 24.82
CA LYS A 86 5.43 11.23 23.84
C LYS A 86 5.99 11.15 22.42
N ASP A 87 7.18 11.68 22.19
CA ASP A 87 7.85 11.64 20.89
C ASP A 87 8.18 10.21 20.47
N ALA A 88 8.70 9.40 21.39
CA ALA A 88 8.95 7.98 21.14
C ALA A 88 7.66 7.21 20.79
N SER A 89 6.56 7.50 21.49
CA SER A 89 5.24 6.92 21.17
C SER A 89 4.77 7.34 19.78
N ASN A 90 4.90 8.61 19.41
CA ASN A 90 4.53 9.11 18.09
C ASN A 90 5.36 8.44 16.99
N GLN A 91 6.68 8.37 17.17
CA GLN A 91 7.57 7.66 16.25
C GLN A 91 7.21 6.19 16.10
N GLN A 92 6.85 5.52 17.20
CA GLN A 92 6.40 4.13 17.15
C GLN A 92 5.12 3.96 16.33
N THR A 93 4.14 4.87 16.49
CA THR A 93 2.91 4.85 15.69
C THR A 93 3.17 5.08 14.20
N GLU A 94 4.11 5.97 13.86
CA GLU A 94 4.50 6.22 12.48
C GLU A 94 5.20 5.00 11.86
N ILE A 95 6.11 4.37 12.59
CA ILE A 95 6.80 3.14 12.16
C ILE A 95 5.76 2.03 11.86
N ASP A 96 4.76 1.86 12.71
CA ASP A 96 3.74 0.83 12.52
C ASP A 96 2.81 1.15 11.33
N SER A 97 2.51 2.44 11.10
CA SER A 97 1.82 2.90 9.89
C SER A 97 2.62 2.57 8.62
N LEU A 98 3.90 2.92 8.57
CA LEU A 98 4.79 2.65 7.43
C LEU A 98 4.97 1.15 7.17
N LYS A 99 5.05 0.32 8.22
CA LYS A 99 5.08 -1.14 8.08
C LYS A 99 3.79 -1.67 7.45
N ASN A 100 2.63 -1.13 7.85
CA ASN A 100 1.36 -1.51 7.28
C ASN A 100 1.24 -1.08 5.82
N GLU A 101 1.65 0.14 5.47
CA GLU A 101 1.70 0.63 4.09
C GLU A 101 2.62 -0.25 3.23
N LYS A 102 3.84 -0.54 3.70
CA LYS A 102 4.75 -1.48 3.03
C LYS A 102 4.09 -2.83 2.76
N LYS A 103 3.37 -3.38 3.74
CA LYS A 103 2.65 -4.65 3.58
C LYS A 103 1.55 -4.56 2.51
N GLN A 104 0.83 -3.44 2.44
CA GLN A 104 -0.18 -3.21 1.41
C GLN A 104 0.45 -3.08 0.01
N LEU A 105 1.55 -2.34 -0.11
CA LEU A 105 2.28 -2.21 -1.37
C LEU A 105 2.82 -3.55 -1.86
N LEU A 106 3.37 -4.39 -0.97
CA LEU A 106 3.83 -5.73 -1.33
C LEU A 106 2.69 -6.62 -1.83
N LYS A 107 1.51 -6.57 -1.18
CA LYS A 107 0.32 -7.27 -1.69
C LYS A 107 -0.07 -6.77 -3.07
N ARG A 108 -0.04 -5.44 -3.28
CA ARG A 108 -0.39 -4.82 -4.54
C ARG A 108 0.56 -5.23 -5.67
N ILE A 109 1.85 -5.36 -5.38
CA ILE A 109 2.85 -5.85 -6.34
C ILE A 109 2.49 -7.28 -6.79
N VAL A 110 2.25 -8.20 -5.85
CA VAL A 110 1.88 -9.59 -6.19
C VAL A 110 0.58 -9.65 -6.99
N GLU A 111 -0.41 -8.81 -6.67
CA GLU A 111 -1.65 -8.72 -7.47
C GLU A 111 -1.41 -8.22 -8.90
N LEU A 112 -0.51 -7.25 -9.07
CA LEU A 112 -0.15 -6.72 -10.38
C LEU A 112 0.61 -7.76 -11.20
N GLU A 113 1.56 -8.48 -10.59
CA GLU A 113 2.27 -9.58 -11.21
C GLU A 113 1.30 -10.66 -11.70
N LYS A 114 0.35 -11.07 -10.85
CA LYS A 114 -0.69 -12.02 -11.24
C LYS A 114 -1.55 -11.53 -12.41
N CYS A 115 -1.99 -10.27 -12.38
CA CYS A 115 -2.75 -9.69 -13.49
C CYS A 115 -1.93 -9.61 -14.77
N ASN A 116 -0.62 -9.39 -14.68
CA ASN A 116 0.27 -9.39 -15.83
C ASN A 116 0.43 -10.80 -16.41
N ASP A 117 0.62 -11.82 -15.58
CA ASP A 117 0.67 -13.22 -16.00
C ASP A 117 -0.63 -13.64 -16.71
N ASP A 118 -1.79 -13.28 -16.14
CA ASP A 118 -3.11 -13.53 -16.75
C ASP A 118 -3.23 -12.85 -18.13
N LEU A 119 -2.70 -11.62 -18.25
CA LEU A 119 -2.70 -10.86 -19.51
C LEU A 119 -1.79 -11.52 -20.55
N GLU A 120 -0.58 -11.95 -20.17
CA GLU A 120 0.33 -12.67 -21.05
C GLU A 120 -0.26 -14.00 -21.53
N GLN A 121 -0.91 -14.75 -20.63
CA GLN A 121 -1.60 -15.97 -21.01
C GLN A 121 -2.70 -15.69 -22.04
N SER A 122 -3.53 -14.67 -21.80
CA SER A 122 -4.57 -14.25 -22.74
C SER A 122 -3.99 -13.86 -24.11
N LYS A 123 -2.87 -13.13 -24.12
CA LYS A 123 -2.15 -12.77 -25.34
C LYS A 123 -1.68 -14.01 -26.11
N ARG A 124 -1.06 -14.99 -25.44
CA ARG A 124 -0.60 -16.24 -26.07
C ARG A 124 -1.76 -17.04 -26.68
N ILE A 125 -2.89 -17.12 -25.97
CA ILE A 125 -4.10 -17.76 -26.49
C ILE A 125 -4.60 -17.03 -27.74
N LEU A 126 -4.70 -15.70 -27.68
CA LEU A 126 -5.16 -14.89 -28.80
C LEU A 126 -4.25 -15.04 -30.04
N GLU A 127 -2.94 -14.97 -29.86
CA GLU A 127 -1.95 -15.18 -30.91
C GLU A 127 -2.10 -16.58 -31.55
N GLY A 128 -2.30 -17.61 -30.73
CA GLY A 128 -2.61 -18.96 -31.20
C GLY A 128 -3.88 -19.01 -32.06
N THR A 129 -4.99 -18.45 -31.56
CA THR A 129 -6.25 -18.42 -32.34
C THR A 129 -6.13 -17.60 -33.62
N MET A 130 -5.32 -16.55 -33.63
CA MET A 130 -5.05 -15.74 -34.81
C MET A 130 -4.22 -16.52 -35.83
N ALA A 131 -3.24 -17.33 -35.40
CA ALA A 131 -2.49 -18.23 -36.26
C ALA A 131 -3.40 -19.29 -36.88
N ASP A 132 -4.29 -19.91 -36.09
CA ASP A 132 -5.26 -20.88 -36.57
C ASP A 132 -6.20 -20.28 -37.63
N PHE A 133 -6.66 -19.04 -37.43
CA PHE A 133 -7.48 -18.34 -38.43
C PHE A 133 -6.72 -18.05 -39.71
N LYS A 134 -5.46 -17.63 -39.63
CA LYS A 134 -4.62 -17.41 -40.81
C LYS A 134 -4.44 -18.71 -41.60
N GLN A 135 -4.16 -19.82 -40.92
CA GLN A 135 -4.03 -21.12 -41.57
C GLN A 135 -5.34 -21.54 -42.25
N SER A 136 -6.47 -21.43 -41.54
CA SER A 136 -7.78 -21.75 -42.11
C SER A 136 -8.12 -20.88 -43.33
N LEU A 137 -7.73 -19.60 -43.32
CA LEU A 137 -7.92 -18.70 -44.46
C LEU A 137 -7.05 -19.13 -45.64
N ASN A 138 -5.77 -19.44 -45.41
CA ASN A 138 -4.87 -19.91 -46.46
C ASN A 138 -5.39 -21.19 -47.12
N THR A 139 -5.85 -22.17 -46.34
CA THR A 139 -6.47 -23.37 -46.90
C THR A 139 -7.72 -23.07 -47.72
N ALA A 140 -8.56 -22.13 -47.28
CA ALA A 140 -9.72 -21.71 -48.06
C ALA A 140 -9.33 -21.00 -49.37
N LEU A 141 -8.25 -20.21 -49.36
CA LEU A 141 -7.70 -19.59 -50.56
C LEU A 141 -7.14 -20.64 -51.53
N GLU A 142 -6.40 -21.63 -51.03
CA GLU A 142 -5.90 -22.76 -51.83
C GLU A 142 -7.05 -23.54 -52.48
N GLN A 143 -8.11 -23.82 -51.73
CA GLN A 143 -9.32 -24.48 -52.25
C GLN A 143 -10.02 -23.62 -53.31
N ASN A 144 -10.12 -22.30 -53.11
CA ASN A 144 -10.71 -21.41 -54.11
C ASN A 144 -9.87 -21.33 -55.38
N ALA A 145 -8.54 -21.37 -55.28
CA ALA A 145 -7.66 -21.41 -56.45
C ALA A 145 -7.85 -22.70 -57.25
N LEU A 146 -7.90 -23.85 -56.57
CA LEU A 146 -8.21 -25.14 -57.23
C LEU A 146 -9.58 -25.12 -57.92
N LEU A 147 -10.61 -24.56 -57.27
CA LEU A 147 -11.93 -24.43 -57.87
C LEU A 147 -11.93 -23.48 -59.08
N ALA A 148 -11.12 -22.42 -59.07
CA ALA A 148 -10.96 -21.55 -60.23
C ALA A 148 -10.35 -22.31 -61.42
N ASP A 149 -9.30 -23.10 -61.18
CA ASP A 149 -8.68 -23.96 -62.21
C ASP A 149 -9.69 -25.01 -62.76
N GLU A 150 -10.50 -25.62 -61.89
CA GLU A 150 -11.55 -26.57 -62.29
C GLU A 150 -12.63 -25.90 -63.17
N VAL A 151 -13.00 -24.65 -62.86
CA VAL A 151 -13.93 -23.86 -63.68
C VAL A 151 -13.32 -23.56 -65.04
N ASP A 152 -12.06 -23.14 -65.09
CA ASP A 152 -11.33 -22.86 -66.34
C ASP A 152 -11.21 -24.12 -67.21
N GLU A 153 -10.91 -25.29 -66.63
CA GLU A 153 -10.87 -26.56 -67.38
C GLU A 153 -12.24 -26.89 -67.97
N LYS A 154 -13.31 -26.72 -67.20
CA LYS A 154 -14.69 -26.95 -67.66
C LYS A 154 -15.05 -26.01 -68.80
N GLU A 155 -14.70 -24.73 -68.73
CA GLU A 155 -14.91 -23.77 -69.83
C GLU A 155 -14.14 -24.18 -71.08
N GLY A 156 -12.88 -24.60 -70.94
CA GLY A 156 -12.07 -25.11 -72.05
C GLY A 156 -12.65 -26.38 -72.69
N LEU A 157 -13.19 -27.31 -71.91
CA LEU A 157 -13.89 -28.49 -72.42
C LEU A 157 -15.19 -28.12 -73.14
N GLN A 158 -15.95 -27.15 -72.63
CA GLN A 158 -17.14 -26.64 -73.29
C GLN A 158 -16.82 -26.01 -74.65
N GLU A 159 -15.72 -25.27 -74.77
CA GLU A 159 -15.27 -24.71 -76.04
C GLU A 159 -14.93 -25.82 -77.05
N LYS A 160 -14.16 -26.84 -76.64
CA LYS A 160 -13.85 -28.01 -77.48
C LYS A 160 -15.11 -28.75 -77.92
N LEU A 161 -16.07 -28.94 -77.02
CA LEU A 161 -17.36 -29.57 -77.33
C LEU A 161 -18.14 -28.76 -78.37
N LYS A 162 -18.17 -27.42 -78.24
CA LYS A 162 -18.80 -26.54 -79.24
C LYS A 162 -18.14 -26.69 -80.61
N ARG A 163 -16.80 -26.62 -80.69
CA ARG A 163 -16.08 -26.82 -81.96
C ARG A 163 -16.39 -28.17 -82.60
N ALA A 164 -16.32 -29.26 -81.83
CA ALA A 164 -16.63 -30.60 -82.34
C ALA A 164 -18.09 -30.73 -82.80
N ALA A 165 -19.03 -30.07 -82.12
CA ALA A 165 -20.43 -30.01 -82.53
C ALA A 165 -20.62 -29.20 -83.83
N ASP A 166 -19.85 -28.14 -84.03
CA ASP A 166 -19.84 -27.35 -85.27
C ASP A 166 -19.24 -28.18 -86.42
N GLU A 167 -18.09 -28.84 -86.21
CA GLU A 167 -17.50 -29.78 -87.19
C GLU A 167 -18.46 -30.92 -87.55
N ALA A 168 -19.14 -31.51 -86.58
CA ALA A 168 -20.15 -32.54 -86.83
C ALA A 168 -21.35 -31.99 -87.63
N ARG A 169 -21.72 -30.72 -87.40
CA ARG A 169 -22.76 -30.04 -88.18
C ARG A 169 -22.30 -29.80 -89.63
N ASP A 170 -21.06 -29.35 -89.82
CA ASP A 170 -20.48 -29.11 -91.14
C ASP A 170 -20.36 -30.41 -91.94
N LEU A 171 -19.83 -31.48 -91.33
CA LEU A 171 -19.77 -32.82 -91.94
C LEU A 171 -21.15 -33.37 -92.30
N LYS A 172 -22.16 -33.15 -91.43
CA LYS A 172 -23.54 -33.53 -91.74
C LYS A 172 -24.08 -32.76 -92.94
N GLN A 173 -23.80 -31.46 -93.04
CA GLN A 173 -24.16 -30.66 -94.22
C GLN A 173 -23.43 -31.16 -95.47
N GLU A 174 -22.14 -31.50 -95.38
CA GLU A 174 -21.39 -32.09 -96.50
C GLU A 174 -21.99 -33.42 -96.98
N LEU A 175 -22.43 -34.28 -96.05
CA LEU A 175 -23.13 -35.53 -96.37
C LEU A 175 -24.48 -35.27 -97.03
N GLU A 176 -25.30 -34.35 -96.50
CA GLU A 176 -26.58 -33.97 -97.12
C GLU A 176 -26.39 -33.41 -98.54
N ILE A 177 -25.32 -32.64 -98.77
CA ILE A 177 -24.97 -32.15 -100.11
C ILE A 177 -24.52 -33.32 -101.02
N ARG A 178 -23.75 -34.28 -100.51
CA ARG A 178 -23.37 -35.49 -101.27
C ARG A 178 -24.59 -36.34 -101.62
N GLU A 179 -25.53 -36.53 -100.69
CA GLU A 179 -26.78 -37.25 -100.93
C GLU A 179 -27.63 -36.55 -101.99
N LYS A 180 -27.78 -35.22 -101.91
CA LYS A 180 -28.47 -34.41 -102.94
C LYS A 180 -27.77 -34.43 -104.30
N LYS A 181 -26.44 -34.55 -104.34
CA LYS A 181 -25.68 -34.70 -105.58
C LYS A 181 -25.74 -36.11 -106.17
N SER A 182 -26.23 -37.10 -105.42
CA SER A 182 -26.30 -38.51 -105.83
C SER A 182 -27.73 -39.02 -106.09
N ALA A 183 -28.77 -38.17 -105.98
CA ALA A 183 -30.15 -38.52 -106.25
C ALA A 183 -30.71 -37.69 -107.44
N PRO A 184 -31.40 -38.30 -108.43
CA PRO A 184 -32.13 -37.56 -109.44
C PRO A 184 -33.46 -37.04 -108.86
N ASP A 185 -33.95 -35.94 -109.43
CA ASP A 185 -35.23 -35.27 -109.11
C ASP A 185 -36.41 -36.25 -108.92
N ASN A 186 -37.07 -36.22 -107.75
CA ASN A 186 -38.54 -36.25 -107.71
C ASN A 186 -39.13 -35.80 -106.35
N GLU A 187 -40.29 -35.17 -106.44
CA GLU A 187 -41.13 -34.59 -105.39
C GLU A 187 -41.64 -35.59 -104.33
N ARG A 188 -41.95 -35.11 -103.09
CA ARG A 188 -43.32 -35.08 -102.49
C ARG A 188 -43.39 -34.98 -100.95
N PHE A 189 -44.22 -34.00 -100.52
CA PHE A 189 -45.31 -34.02 -99.52
C PHE A 189 -45.14 -34.40 -98.02
N MET A 190 -45.41 -33.39 -97.17
CA MET A 190 -46.45 -33.26 -96.11
C MET A 190 -46.50 -34.13 -94.83
N ASN A 191 -46.33 -33.40 -93.70
CA ASN A 191 -47.13 -33.32 -92.46
C ASN A 191 -47.18 -34.41 -91.38
N GLY A 192 -47.04 -33.91 -90.13
CA GLY A 192 -47.57 -34.42 -88.85
C GLY A 192 -46.47 -34.68 -87.81
N PHE A 193 -46.55 -34.37 -86.51
CA PHE A 193 -47.59 -33.84 -85.62
C PHE A 193 -46.97 -33.68 -84.19
N LYS A 194 -47.40 -32.65 -83.44
CA LYS A 194 -47.41 -32.47 -81.96
C LYS A 194 -46.13 -32.17 -81.12
N SER A 195 -46.13 -30.93 -80.61
CA SER A 195 -46.15 -30.47 -79.19
C SER A 195 -45.15 -31.05 -78.16
N SER A 196 -44.32 -30.20 -77.55
CA SER A 196 -44.52 -29.76 -76.15
C SER A 196 -43.52 -28.67 -75.73
N THR A 197 -44.04 -27.72 -74.97
CA THR A 197 -43.36 -26.67 -74.22
C THR A 197 -42.37 -27.26 -73.21
N ILE A 198 -41.10 -26.85 -73.23
CA ILE A 198 -40.23 -26.89 -72.04
C ILE A 198 -39.35 -25.63 -72.01
N ASP A 199 -39.76 -24.69 -71.16
CA ASP A 199 -38.91 -23.64 -70.59
C ASP A 199 -37.76 -24.30 -69.81
N ASN A 200 -36.53 -24.15 -70.28
CA ASN A 200 -35.35 -24.39 -69.46
C ASN A 200 -35.06 -23.14 -68.64
N ARG A 201 -35.90 -22.91 -67.63
CA ARG A 201 -35.62 -21.98 -66.53
C ARG A 201 -34.57 -22.66 -65.65
N LEU A 202 -33.33 -22.17 -65.75
CA LEU A 202 -32.25 -22.46 -64.80
C LEU A 202 -32.80 -22.32 -63.37
N LYS A 203 -32.88 -23.43 -62.64
CA LYS A 203 -32.97 -23.37 -61.18
C LYS A 203 -31.59 -23.00 -60.68
N GLU A 204 -31.45 -21.78 -60.19
CA GLU A 204 -30.45 -21.45 -59.19
C GLU A 204 -30.67 -22.40 -58.01
N THR A 205 -29.81 -23.42 -57.91
CA THR A 205 -29.58 -24.08 -56.63
C THR A 205 -28.73 -23.12 -55.81
N GLU A 206 -29.38 -22.37 -54.94
CA GLU A 206 -28.73 -21.77 -53.79
C GLU A 206 -27.99 -22.88 -53.03
N THR A 207 -26.68 -22.95 -53.20
CA THR A 207 -25.81 -23.64 -52.25
C THR A 207 -25.83 -22.80 -50.97
N GLN A 208 -26.74 -23.14 -50.07
CA GLN A 208 -26.66 -22.70 -48.69
C GLN A 208 -25.41 -23.32 -48.05
N THR A 209 -24.27 -22.66 -48.17
CA THR A 209 -23.20 -22.78 -47.18
C THR A 209 -23.41 -21.71 -46.11
N MET A 210 -24.43 -21.92 -45.28
CA MET A 210 -24.49 -21.27 -43.97
C MET A 210 -23.47 -21.96 -43.06
N PRO A 211 -22.45 -21.28 -42.51
CA PRO A 211 -21.64 -21.89 -41.46
C PRO A 211 -22.53 -22.07 -40.23
N GLY A 212 -22.62 -23.32 -39.78
CA GLY A 212 -23.54 -23.78 -38.76
C GLY A 212 -23.57 -22.92 -37.49
N LYS A 213 -24.78 -22.81 -36.92
CA LYS A 213 -25.12 -22.20 -35.63
C LYS A 213 -24.43 -22.86 -34.40
N SER A 214 -23.41 -23.69 -34.61
CA SER A 214 -22.66 -24.41 -33.57
C SER A 214 -21.43 -23.66 -33.04
N LYS A 215 -21.00 -22.56 -33.70
CA LYS A 215 -19.83 -21.76 -33.23
C LYS A 215 -20.18 -20.49 -32.45
N ILE A 216 -21.40 -19.96 -32.61
CA ILE A 216 -21.88 -18.77 -31.86
C ILE A 216 -22.13 -19.10 -30.37
N ASN A 217 -22.46 -20.36 -30.05
CA ASN A 217 -22.72 -20.78 -28.68
C ASN A 217 -21.44 -20.94 -27.82
N ARG A 218 -20.28 -21.15 -28.43
CA ARG A 218 -18.98 -21.21 -27.71
C ARG A 218 -18.45 -19.81 -27.37
N PHE A 219 -18.65 -18.84 -28.26
CA PHE A 219 -18.30 -17.44 -28.01
C PHE A 219 -19.15 -16.82 -26.88
N ASN A 220 -20.47 -17.07 -26.87
CA ASN A 220 -21.36 -16.55 -25.83
C ASN A 220 -21.13 -17.16 -24.44
N LYS A 221 -20.63 -18.42 -24.37
CA LYS A 221 -20.28 -19.07 -23.10
C LYS A 221 -18.98 -18.52 -22.50
N ALA A 222 -17.98 -18.21 -23.34
CA ALA A 222 -16.74 -17.56 -22.91
C ALA A 222 -16.99 -16.10 -22.46
N TYR A 223 -17.83 -15.35 -23.18
CA TYR A 223 -18.14 -13.96 -22.86
C TYR A 223 -18.97 -13.80 -21.56
N LYS A 224 -19.93 -14.71 -21.30
CA LYS A 224 -20.66 -14.75 -20.02
C LYS A 224 -19.78 -15.18 -18.85
N SER A 225 -18.79 -16.05 -19.07
CA SER A 225 -17.83 -16.48 -18.04
C SER A 225 -16.88 -15.34 -17.64
N LEU A 226 -16.34 -14.57 -18.60
CA LEU A 226 -15.49 -13.41 -18.32
C LEU A 226 -16.23 -12.27 -17.60
N ARG A 227 -17.52 -12.06 -17.90
CA ARG A 227 -18.33 -11.03 -17.23
C ARG A 227 -18.63 -11.36 -15.76
N SER A 228 -18.80 -12.64 -15.46
CA SER A 228 -19.04 -13.13 -14.08
C SER A 228 -17.83 -12.98 -13.16
N THR A 229 -16.61 -13.14 -13.68
CA THR A 229 -15.37 -12.98 -12.91
C THR A 229 -14.97 -11.51 -12.74
N PHE A 230 -15.36 -10.64 -13.68
CA PHE A 230 -15.09 -9.20 -13.60
C PHE A 230 -16.03 -8.44 -12.65
N CYS A 231 -17.28 -8.90 -12.47
CA CYS A 231 -18.24 -8.25 -11.56
C CYS A 231 -18.11 -8.64 -10.08
N ARG A 232 -17.30 -9.64 -9.72
CA ARG A 232 -17.06 -10.04 -8.31
C ARG A 232 -15.92 -9.28 -7.60
N LYS A 233 -15.20 -8.41 -8.31
CA LYS A 233 -14.09 -7.61 -7.77
C LYS A 233 -14.45 -6.13 -7.51
N LYS A 234 -15.73 -5.76 -7.54
CA LYS A 234 -16.21 -4.38 -7.28
C LYS A 234 -16.86 -4.17 -5.92
N ASP A 235 -17.03 -5.22 -5.12
CA ASP A 235 -17.65 -5.17 -3.79
C ASP A 235 -16.70 -5.74 -2.72
N VAL A 236 -15.52 -5.12 -2.54
CA VAL A 236 -14.72 -5.11 -1.29
C VAL A 236 -13.94 -3.80 -1.24
#